data_AF-A0A183G318-F1
#
_entry.id   AF-A0A183G318-F1
#
_cell.length_a   1.000
_cell.length_b   1.000
_cell.length_c   1.000
_cell.angle_alpha   90.00
_cell.angle_beta   90.00
_cell.angle_gamma   90.00
#
_symmetry.space_group_name_H-M   'P 1'
#
loop_
_entity.id
_entity.type
_entity.pdbx_description
1 polymer ?
#
loop_
_entity_poly.entity_id
_entity_poly.type
_entity_poly.pdbx_seq_one_letter_code
_entity_poly.pdbx_strand_id
1 'polypeptide(L)'
;MIMLHMLSFQLLFKGVSKVGSPYLKDPEGSLIGSLRDLSNLPPAFVMTCEFDVLRDEGIMYAKRLKAAGVRTDARNYKNGFHAMLNFHHEIEEASRSLNDIVAWTHAILSDK
;
A
#
# COMPACT_ATOMS: atom_id res chain seq x y z
N MET A 1 10.13 -35.19 10.09
CA MET A 1 8.86 -34.43 9.95
C MET A 1 9.05 -32.92 9.71
N ILE A 2 10.27 -32.35 9.76
CA ILE A 2 10.49 -30.90 9.54
C ILE A 2 10.86 -30.58 8.07
N MET A 3 11.54 -31.48 7.35
CA MET A 3 11.93 -31.26 5.95
C MET A 3 10.76 -31.25 4.94
N LEU A 4 9.60 -31.83 5.29
CA LEU A 4 8.45 -31.87 4.36
C LEU A 4 7.70 -30.53 4.29
N HIS A 5 7.78 -29.69 5.33
CA HIS A 5 7.15 -28.36 5.33
C HIS A 5 7.96 -27.30 4.54
N MET A 6 9.29 -27.44 4.42
CA MET A 6 10.09 -26.51 3.62
C MET A 6 9.85 -26.67 2.12
N LEU A 7 9.57 -27.89 1.65
CA LEU A 7 9.33 -28.16 0.23
C LEU A 7 8.00 -27.56 -0.25
N SER A 8 6.98 -27.55 0.61
CA SER A 8 5.68 -26.91 0.34
C SER A 8 5.78 -25.38 0.25
N PHE A 9 6.68 -24.76 1.01
CA PHE A 9 6.90 -23.30 0.97
C PHE A 9 7.66 -22.86 -0.28
N GLN A 10 8.65 -23.66 -0.75
CA GLN A 10 9.42 -23.35 -1.97
C GLN A 10 8.59 -23.44 -3.26
N LEU A 11 7.58 -24.30 -3.32
CA LEU A 11 6.69 -24.40 -4.49
C LEU A 11 5.73 -23.21 -4.59
N LEU A 12 5.31 -22.65 -3.45
CA LEU A 12 4.47 -21.45 -3.40
C LEU A 12 5.19 -20.24 -4.02
N PHE A 13 6.47 -20.03 -3.71
CA PHE A 13 7.27 -18.92 -4.26
C PHE A 13 7.64 -19.09 -5.75
N LYS A 14 7.83 -20.33 -6.23
CA LYS A 14 8.10 -20.60 -7.65
C LYS A 14 6.90 -20.34 -8.55
N GLY A 15 5.67 -20.46 -8.02
CA GLY A 15 4.43 -20.14 -8.74
C GLY A 15 4.19 -18.64 -8.87
N VAL A 16 4.45 -17.87 -7.81
CA VAL A 16 4.26 -16.41 -7.77
C VAL A 16 5.25 -15.66 -8.69
N SER A 17 6.48 -16.15 -8.80
CA SER A 17 7.53 -15.52 -9.60
C SER A 17 7.28 -15.51 -11.11
N LYS A 18 6.46 -16.43 -11.64
CA LYS A 18 6.10 -16.46 -13.08
C LYS A 18 4.99 -15.49 -13.46
N VAL A 19 4.13 -15.10 -12.52
CA VAL A 19 2.98 -14.22 -12.79
C VAL A 19 3.38 -12.73 -12.71
N GLY A 20 4.37 -12.38 -11.88
CA GLY A 20 4.82 -10.98 -11.70
C GLY A 20 5.98 -10.51 -12.61
N SER A 21 6.65 -11.40 -13.34
CA SER A 21 7.93 -11.10 -13.99
C SER A 21 7.93 -9.98 -15.06
N PRO A 22 6.88 -9.78 -15.89
CA PRO A 22 6.90 -8.71 -16.89
C PRO A 22 6.71 -7.32 -16.25
N TYR A 23 5.87 -7.22 -15.23
CA TYR A 23 5.48 -5.95 -14.59
C TYR A 23 6.54 -5.39 -13.65
N LEU A 24 7.38 -6.26 -13.05
CA LEU A 24 8.49 -5.82 -12.18
C LEU A 24 9.59 -5.05 -12.93
N LYS A 25 9.68 -5.20 -14.25
CA LYS A 25 10.69 -4.53 -15.10
C LYS A 25 10.10 -3.43 -15.97
N ASP A 26 8.78 -3.28 -15.95
CA ASP A 26 8.08 -2.25 -16.69
C ASP A 26 7.98 -0.98 -15.82
N PRO A 27 8.60 0.14 -16.22
CA PRO A 27 8.42 1.42 -15.54
C PRO A 27 6.95 1.84 -15.46
N GLU A 28 6.10 1.38 -16.39
CA GLU A 28 4.65 1.62 -16.35
C GLU A 28 3.92 0.74 -15.33
N GLY A 29 4.48 -0.43 -15.02
CA GLY A 29 3.97 -1.36 -14.01
C GLY A 29 4.22 -0.90 -12.57
N SER A 30 5.16 0.02 -12.36
CA SER A 30 5.35 0.73 -11.09
C SER A 30 4.56 2.04 -11.11
N LEU A 31 3.62 2.21 -10.18
CA LEU A 31 2.92 3.50 -9.97
C LEU A 31 3.90 4.67 -9.80
N ILE A 32 5.14 4.39 -9.40
CA ILE A 32 6.16 5.40 -9.19
C ILE A 32 6.99 5.67 -10.46
N GLY A 33 7.17 4.68 -11.33
CA GLY A 33 7.89 4.89 -12.60
C GLY A 33 7.06 5.61 -13.67
N SER A 34 5.74 5.40 -13.65
CA SER A 34 4.86 5.73 -14.78
C SER A 34 4.42 7.20 -14.83
N LEU A 35 4.16 7.82 -13.68
CA LEU A 35 3.65 9.20 -13.60
C LEU A 35 4.80 10.21 -13.55
N ARG A 36 5.01 10.94 -14.65
CA ARG A 36 6.05 11.99 -14.75
C ARG A 36 5.68 13.29 -14.04
N ASP A 37 4.39 13.60 -13.97
CA ASP A 37 3.86 14.79 -13.30
C ASP A 37 2.75 14.38 -12.31
N LEU A 38 2.81 14.95 -11.11
CA LEU A 38 1.89 14.68 -10.00
C LEU A 38 1.24 15.96 -9.46
N SER A 39 1.55 17.15 -9.98
CA SER A 39 1.22 18.43 -9.32
C SER A 39 -0.28 18.75 -9.28
N ASN A 40 -1.07 18.18 -10.19
CA ASN A 40 -2.51 18.47 -10.34
C ASN A 40 -3.42 17.36 -9.80
N LEU A 41 -2.90 16.47 -8.97
CA LEU A 41 -3.69 15.41 -8.36
C LEU A 41 -4.53 15.93 -7.17
N PRO A 42 -5.69 15.30 -6.90
CA PRO A 42 -6.49 15.64 -5.72
C PRO A 42 -5.73 15.34 -4.43
N PRO A 43 -6.15 15.90 -3.28
CA PRO A 43 -5.63 15.50 -1.98
C PRO A 43 -5.67 13.98 -1.80
N ALA A 44 -4.65 13.42 -1.16
CA ALA A 44 -4.46 11.97 -1.05
C ALA A 44 -4.23 11.52 0.40
N PHE A 45 -4.81 10.39 0.76
CA PHE A 45 -4.48 9.64 1.96
C PHE A 45 -3.74 8.37 1.55
N VAL A 46 -2.48 8.24 1.96
CA VAL A 46 -1.66 7.07 1.65
C VAL A 46 -1.49 6.22 2.90
N MET A 47 -2.14 5.06 2.90
CA MET A 47 -2.00 4.04 3.93
C MET A 47 -0.89 3.06 3.54
N THR A 48 -0.04 2.74 4.52
CA THR A 48 0.99 1.70 4.42
C THR A 48 0.90 0.78 5.64
N CYS A 49 1.34 -0.46 5.48
CA CYS A 49 1.34 -1.48 6.51
C CYS A 49 2.78 -1.95 6.76
N GLU A 50 3.15 -2.17 8.03
CA GLU A 50 4.52 -2.57 8.38
C GLU A 50 4.91 -3.91 7.76
N PHE A 51 3.98 -4.86 7.70
CA PHE A 51 4.17 -6.20 7.15
C PHE A 51 3.56 -6.33 5.74
N ASP A 52 3.90 -5.41 4.84
CA ASP A 52 3.46 -5.39 3.45
C ASP A 52 4.64 -5.20 2.50
N VAL A 53 4.75 -6.06 1.48
CA VAL A 53 5.80 -5.97 0.45
C VAL A 53 5.70 -4.67 -0.38
N LEU A 54 4.54 -4.03 -0.40
CA LEU A 54 4.29 -2.77 -1.10
C LEU A 54 4.60 -1.52 -0.24
N ARG A 55 4.98 -1.70 1.04
CA ARG A 55 5.14 -0.59 1.99
C ARG A 55 6.07 0.50 1.47
N ASP A 56 7.25 0.10 1.01
CA ASP A 56 8.31 1.04 0.64
C ASP A 56 7.93 1.82 -0.63
N GLU A 57 7.21 1.19 -1.57
CA GLU A 57 6.63 1.87 -2.72
C GLU A 57 5.57 2.88 -2.30
N GLY A 58 4.66 2.51 -1.39
CA GLY A 58 3.66 3.43 -0.84
C GLY A 58 4.30 4.66 -0.17
N ILE A 59 5.35 4.46 0.62
CA ILE A 59 6.13 5.54 1.24
C ILE A 59 6.76 6.45 0.17
N MET A 60 7.37 5.86 -0.86
CA MET A 60 7.98 6.62 -1.94
C MET A 60 6.94 7.42 -2.74
N TYR A 61 5.78 6.85 -3.02
CA TYR A 61 4.68 7.56 -3.70
C TYR A 61 4.18 8.75 -2.88
N ALA A 62 3.94 8.55 -1.58
CA ALA A 62 3.54 9.64 -0.68
C ALA A 62 4.57 10.78 -0.64
N LYS A 63 5.88 10.47 -0.65
CA LYS A 63 6.95 11.47 -0.73
C LYS A 63 6.89 12.27 -2.04
N ARG A 64 6.66 11.59 -3.17
CA ARG A 64 6.55 12.25 -4.49
C ARG A 64 5.33 13.15 -4.60
N LEU A 65 4.18 12.71 -4.08
CA LEU A 65 2.97 13.55 -4.01
C LEU A 65 3.21 14.83 -3.21
N LYS A 66 3.81 14.70 -2.01
CA LYS A 66 4.18 15.86 -1.17
C LYS A 66 5.17 16.79 -1.88
N ALA A 67 6.18 16.24 -2.55
CA ALA A 67 7.16 17.02 -3.30
C ALA A 67 6.55 17.76 -4.50
N ALA A 68 5.47 17.22 -5.09
CA ALA A 68 4.71 17.85 -6.16
C ALA A 68 3.67 18.88 -5.67
N GLY A 69 3.58 19.13 -4.36
CA GLY A 69 2.64 20.09 -3.78
C GLY A 69 1.24 19.56 -3.51
N VAL A 70 1.00 18.26 -3.66
CA VAL A 70 -0.30 17.64 -3.36
C VAL A 70 -0.51 17.59 -1.84
N ARG A 71 -1.71 17.97 -1.37
CA ARG A 71 -2.11 17.78 0.04
C ARG A 71 -2.16 16.28 0.34
N THR A 72 -1.17 15.76 1.04
CA THR A 72 -1.06 14.31 1.31
C THR A 72 -0.92 14.01 2.80
N ASP A 73 -1.84 13.22 3.35
CA ASP A 73 -1.67 12.53 4.63
C ASP A 73 -1.13 11.13 4.37
N ALA A 74 -0.12 10.70 5.11
CA ALA A 74 0.53 9.40 4.92
C ALA A 74 0.74 8.74 6.27
N ARG A 75 0.20 7.53 6.45
CA ARG A 75 0.22 6.79 7.72
C ARG A 75 0.71 5.36 7.53
N ASN A 76 1.57 4.91 8.44
CA ASN A 76 2.03 3.52 8.52
C ASN A 76 1.40 2.84 9.74
N TYR A 77 0.71 1.73 9.52
CA TYR A 77 0.06 0.92 10.55
C TYR A 77 1.02 -0.20 10.97
N LYS A 78 1.44 -0.15 12.24
CA LYS A 78 2.60 -0.89 12.76
C LYS A 78 2.39 -2.40 12.88
N ASN A 79 1.15 -2.85 13.07
CA ASN A 79 0.81 -4.28 13.04
C ASN A 79 -0.07 -4.63 11.83
N GLY A 80 -0.18 -3.71 10.87
CA GLY A 80 -0.89 -3.91 9.63
C GLY A 80 -0.14 -4.84 8.68
N PHE A 81 -0.90 -5.55 7.85
CA PHE A 81 -0.40 -6.40 6.76
C PHE A 81 -1.20 -6.14 5.48
N HIS A 82 -0.74 -6.70 4.36
CA HIS A 82 -1.38 -6.52 3.07
C HIS A 82 -2.85 -6.95 3.09
N ALA A 83 -3.74 -6.11 2.55
CA ALA A 83 -5.19 -6.33 2.49
C ALA A 83 -5.93 -6.40 3.85
N MET A 84 -5.34 -5.91 4.95
CA MET A 84 -5.97 -5.95 6.29
C MET A 84 -7.37 -5.30 6.35
N LEU A 85 -7.67 -4.32 5.50
CA LEU A 85 -8.97 -3.63 5.45
C LEU A 85 -10.16 -4.58 5.19
N ASN A 86 -9.92 -5.74 4.59
CA ASN A 86 -10.95 -6.77 4.39
C ASN A 86 -11.43 -7.40 5.71
N PHE A 87 -10.68 -7.22 6.80
CA PHE A 87 -10.94 -7.80 8.12
C PHE A 87 -11.23 -6.72 9.18
N HIS A 88 -11.83 -5.61 8.77
CA HIS A 88 -12.08 -4.45 9.63
C HIS A 88 -13.16 -4.71 10.70
N HIS A 89 -13.85 -5.84 10.68
CA HIS A 89 -14.76 -6.25 11.77
C HIS A 89 -14.08 -7.13 12.82
N GLU A 90 -12.97 -7.77 12.45
CA GLU A 90 -12.27 -8.78 13.26
C GLU A 90 -10.97 -8.24 13.86
N ILE A 91 -10.30 -7.31 13.18
CA ILE A 91 -8.97 -6.82 13.54
C ILE A 91 -9.04 -5.34 13.94
N GLU A 92 -8.66 -5.05 15.18
CA GLU A 92 -8.72 -3.69 15.74
C GLU A 92 -7.93 -2.66 14.91
N GLU A 93 -6.72 -3.01 14.46
CA GLU A 93 -5.92 -2.08 13.64
C GLU A 93 -6.55 -1.83 12.27
N ALA A 94 -7.23 -2.82 11.69
CA ALA A 94 -7.98 -2.64 10.46
C ALA A 94 -9.20 -1.72 10.69
N SER A 95 -9.97 -1.92 11.76
CA SER A 95 -11.08 -1.03 12.14
C SER A 95 -10.61 0.41 12.36
N ARG A 96 -9.51 0.58 13.10
CA ARG A 96 -8.90 1.89 13.36
C ARG A 96 -8.48 2.57 12.07
N SER A 97 -7.83 1.82 11.18
CA SER A 97 -7.35 2.34 9.90
C SER A 97 -8.50 2.78 8.98
N LEU A 98 -9.64 2.08 9.02
CA LEU A 98 -10.85 2.48 8.31
C LEU A 98 -11.45 3.77 8.90
N ASN A 99 -11.53 3.88 10.23
CA ASN A 99 -12.01 5.09 10.89
C ASN A 99 -11.15 6.31 10.55
N ASP A 100 -9.83 6.14 10.46
CA ASP A 100 -8.90 7.19 10.04
C ASP A 100 -9.15 7.64 8.59
N ILE A 101 -9.38 6.70 7.67
CA ILE A 101 -9.76 7.02 6.27
C ILE A 101 -11.06 7.82 6.24
N VAL A 102 -12.07 7.38 6.98
CA VAL A 102 -13.38 8.03 7.05
C VAL A 102 -13.24 9.45 7.60
N ALA A 103 -12.55 9.62 8.73
CA ALA A 103 -12.33 10.91 9.36
C ALA A 103 -11.58 11.89 8.43
N TRP A 104 -10.52 11.42 7.77
CA TRP A 104 -9.78 12.23 6.80
C TRP A 104 -10.64 12.63 5.61
N THR A 105 -11.44 11.70 5.08
CA THR A 105 -12.34 11.96 3.95
C THR A 105 -13.38 13.01 4.31
N HIS A 106 -14.01 12.90 5.49
CA HIS A 106 -14.94 13.90 5.99
C HIS A 106 -14.28 15.28 6.11
N ALA A 107 -13.09 15.36 6.70
CA ALA A 107 -12.37 16.63 6.84
C ALA A 107 -12.09 17.29 5.48
N ILE A 108 -11.61 16.52 4.49
CA ILE A 108 -11.32 17.03 3.15
C ILE A 108 -12.57 17.52 2.41
N LEU A 109 -13.70 16.84 2.60
CA LEU A 109 -14.95 17.22 1.96
C LEU A 109 -15.65 18.39 2.64
N SER A 110 -15.45 18.57 3.95
CA SER A 110 -15.96 19.71 4.71
C SER A 110 -15.12 20.99 4.56
N ASP A 111 -13.86 20.88 4.12
CA ASP A 111 -12.99 22.02 3.81
C ASP A 111 -13.32 22.72 2.48
N LYS A 112 -14.37 22.29 1.76
CA LYS A 112 -14.84 22.89 0.50
C LYS A 112 -16.10 23.73 0.71
#